data_AF-A0A2J7ZXH6-F1
#
_entry.id   AF-A0A2J7ZXH6-F1
#
_cell.length_a   1.000
_cell.length_b   1.000
_cell.length_c   1.000
_cell.angle_alpha   90.00
_cell.angle_beta   90.00
_cell.angle_gamma   90.00
#
_symmetry.space_group_name_H-M   'P 1'
#
loop_
_entity.id
_entity.type
_entity.pdbx_description
1 polymer ?
#
loop_
_entity_poly.entity_id
_entity_poly.type
_entity_poly.pdbx_seq_one_letter_code
_entity_poly.pdbx_strand_id
1 'polypeptide(L)'
;MLAFVPMGSSLERTVGTVQFAYLLLLISLLEGLLYVAVSALLAASGLMPGAMASCAVGFSGVIFGLIVIDNAQGSSASSRSILGLFSVPAPAYPWALLVFWQLLMPGVSFLGHLSGVLVGGSRALVGRASRVG
;
A
#
# COMPACT_ATOMS: atom_id res chain seq x y z
N MET A 1 -1.60 -4.26 12.11
CA MET A 1 -2.96 -4.30 12.69
C MET A 1 -3.34 -3.01 13.41
N LEU A 2 -2.49 -2.46 14.29
CA LEU A 2 -2.76 -1.18 14.96
C LEU A 2 -3.05 -0.01 14.00
N ALA A 3 -2.35 0.06 12.86
CA ALA A 3 -2.65 1.05 11.83
C ALA A 3 -3.93 0.73 11.01
N PHE A 4 -4.30 -0.54 10.92
CA PHE A 4 -5.41 -1.00 10.08
C PHE A 4 -6.75 -0.68 10.70
N VAL A 5 -6.95 -0.92 12.00
CA VAL A 5 -8.27 -0.73 12.64
C VAL A 5 -8.80 0.71 12.49
N PRO A 6 -8.09 1.77 12.94
CA PRO A 6 -8.62 3.12 12.86
C PRO A 6 -8.78 3.61 11.41
N MET A 7 -7.83 3.29 10.54
CA MET A 7 -7.84 3.69 9.13
C MET A 7 -8.89 2.93 8.33
N GLY A 8 -8.98 1.61 8.51
CA GLY A 8 -9.95 0.73 7.87
C GLY A 8 -11.37 1.14 8.25
N SER A 9 -11.64 1.36 9.54
CA SER A 9 -12.95 1.84 9.99
C SER A 9 -13.28 3.25 9.50
N SER A 10 -12.28 4.11 9.26
CA SER A 10 -12.50 5.43 8.64
C SER A 10 -12.85 5.31 7.15
N LEU A 11 -12.07 4.51 6.41
CA LEU A 11 -12.29 4.23 5.00
C LEU A 11 -13.65 3.55 4.77
N GLU A 12 -13.97 2.52 5.55
CA GLU A 12 -15.22 1.80 5.47
C GLU A 12 -16.44 2.71 5.64
N ARG A 13 -16.41 3.61 6.63
CA ARG A 13 -17.47 4.61 6.82
C ARG A 13 -17.59 5.59 5.64
N THR A 14 -16.49 5.84 4.94
CA THR A 14 -16.45 6.81 3.82
C THR A 14 -16.90 6.18 2.50
N VAL A 15 -16.52 4.92 2.23
CA VAL A 15 -16.79 4.25 0.95
C VAL A 15 -17.91 3.21 1.02
N GLY A 16 -18.35 2.82 2.22
CA GLY A 16 -19.33 1.76 2.48
C GLY A 16 -18.71 0.36 2.61
N THR A 17 -19.32 -0.50 3.43
CA THR A 17 -18.79 -1.84 3.78
C THR A 17 -18.55 -2.74 2.58
N VAL A 18 -19.50 -2.83 1.63
CA VAL A 18 -19.35 -3.68 0.43
C VAL A 18 -18.18 -3.21 -0.43
N GLN A 19 -18.07 -1.91 -0.64
CA GLN A 19 -16.98 -1.33 -1.42
C GLN A 19 -15.63 -1.47 -0.71
N PHE A 20 -15.61 -1.34 0.61
CA PHE A 20 -14.40 -1.55 1.40
C PHE A 20 -13.94 -3.01 1.34
N ALA A 21 -14.85 -3.98 1.48
CA ALA A 21 -14.55 -5.40 1.31
C ALA A 21 -14.03 -5.70 -0.11
N TYR A 22 -14.64 -5.12 -1.14
CA TYR A 22 -14.14 -5.21 -2.52
C TYR A 22 -12.72 -4.64 -2.65
N LEU A 23 -12.44 -3.47 -2.09
CA LEU A 23 -11.09 -2.89 -2.10
C LEU A 23 -10.08 -3.79 -1.39
N LEU A 24 -10.42 -4.36 -0.24
CA LEU A 24 -9.56 -5.30 0.48
C LEU A 24 -9.20 -6.51 -0.38
N LEU A 25 -10.20 -7.16 -0.97
CA LEU A 25 -9.99 -8.34 -1.81
C LEU A 25 -9.17 -8.00 -3.06
N LEU A 26 -9.54 -6.92 -3.75
CA LEU A 26 -8.88 -6.48 -4.97
C LEU A 26 -7.42 -6.11 -4.72
N ILE A 27 -7.13 -5.31 -3.69
CA ILE A 27 -5.77 -4.92 -3.36
C ILE A 27 -4.95 -6.15 -2.96
N SER A 28 -5.51 -7.04 -2.13
CA SER A 28 -4.80 -8.27 -1.72
C SER A 28 -4.43 -9.13 -2.92
N LEU A 29 -5.34 -9.29 -3.89
CA LEU A 29 -5.10 -10.11 -5.06
C LEU A 29 -4.09 -9.47 -6.02
N LEU A 30 -4.23 -8.17 -6.32
CA LEU A 30 -3.33 -7.45 -7.21
C LEU A 30 -1.92 -7.31 -6.61
N GLU A 31 -1.81 -7.08 -5.31
CA GLU A 31 -0.54 -6.99 -4.58
C GLU A 31 0.21 -8.32 -4.65
N GLY A 32 -0.46 -9.44 -4.35
CA GLY A 32 0.11 -10.77 -4.45
C GLY A 32 0.54 -11.14 -5.87
N LEU A 33 -0.29 -10.84 -6.88
CA LEU A 33 0.05 -11.08 -8.28
C LEU A 33 1.27 -10.26 -8.71
N LEU A 34 1.33 -8.98 -8.34
CA LEU A 34 2.44 -8.10 -8.67
C LEU A 34 3.73 -8.57 -7.97
N TYR A 35 3.65 -8.99 -6.71
CA TYR A 35 4.79 -9.56 -5.99
C TYR A 35 5.35 -10.80 -6.69
N VAL A 36 4.50 -11.77 -7.04
CA VAL A 36 4.92 -12.99 -7.74
C VAL A 36 5.50 -12.67 -9.11
N ALA A 37 4.88 -11.78 -9.87
CA ALA A 37 5.36 -11.38 -11.19
C ALA A 37 6.77 -10.75 -11.14
N VAL A 38 6.99 -9.83 -10.19
CA VAL A 38 8.32 -9.21 -10.00
C VAL A 38 9.35 -10.23 -9.53
N SER A 39 9.00 -11.10 -8.58
CA SER A 39 9.89 -12.16 -8.09
C SER A 39 10.28 -13.15 -9.19
N ALA A 40 9.33 -13.51 -10.06
CA ALA A 40 9.59 -14.37 -11.21
C ALA A 40 10.53 -13.71 -12.24
N LEU A 41 10.32 -12.41 -12.52
CA LEU A 41 11.19 -11.65 -13.42
C LEU A 41 12.62 -11.52 -12.88
N LEU A 42 12.77 -11.27 -11.57
CA LEU A 42 14.07 -11.19 -10.90
C LEU A 42 14.81 -12.53 -10.89
N ALA A 43 14.08 -13.63 -10.74
CA ALA A 43 14.63 -14.98 -10.86
C ALA A 43 15.06 -15.29 -12.30
N ALA A 44 14.22 -14.97 -13.29
CA ALA A 44 14.48 -15.23 -14.71
C ALA A 44 15.63 -14.39 -15.28
N SER A 45 15.81 -13.15 -14.80
CA SER A 45 16.93 -12.27 -15.19
C SER A 45 18.27 -12.68 -14.57
N GLY A 46 18.28 -13.64 -13.63
CA GLY A 46 19.48 -14.07 -12.93
C GLY A 46 20.01 -13.09 -11.88
N LEU A 47 19.37 -11.92 -11.70
CA LEU A 47 19.75 -10.92 -10.70
C LEU A 47 19.55 -11.43 -9.27
N MET A 48 18.44 -12.16 -9.05
CA MET A 48 18.13 -12.78 -7.76
C MET A 48 17.52 -14.17 -7.97
N PRO A 49 18.34 -15.21 -8.19
CA PRO A 49 17.85 -16.57 -8.47
C PRO A 49 16.96 -17.15 -7.34
N GLY A 50 17.17 -16.69 -6.10
CA GLY A 50 16.37 -17.09 -4.94
C GLY A 50 15.10 -16.26 -4.69
N ALA A 51 14.75 -15.31 -5.57
CA ALA A 51 13.60 -14.42 -5.37
C ALA A 51 12.27 -15.19 -5.21
N MET A 52 12.11 -16.31 -5.93
CA MET A 52 10.94 -17.19 -5.86
C MET A 52 10.92 -18.12 -4.64
N ALA A 53 12.06 -18.30 -3.95
CA ALA A 53 12.17 -19.15 -2.77
C ALA A 53 11.82 -18.40 -1.46
N SER A 54 11.56 -17.10 -1.54
CA SER A 54 11.19 -16.28 -0.39
C SER A 54 9.69 -16.42 -0.10
N CYS A 55 9.34 -16.65 1.17
CA CYS A 55 7.95 -16.57 1.61
C CYS A 55 7.58 -15.10 1.85
N ALA A 56 6.66 -14.55 1.05
CA ALA A 56 5.99 -13.31 1.39
C ALA A 56 4.76 -13.62 2.25
N VAL A 57 4.84 -13.25 3.53
CA VAL A 57 3.74 -13.40 4.48
C VAL A 57 3.42 -12.02 5.05
N GLY A 58 2.16 -11.60 4.94
CA GLY A 58 1.66 -10.48 5.72
C GLY A 58 0.65 -9.60 5.01
N PHE A 59 -0.28 -9.06 5.79
CA PHE A 59 -1.28 -8.09 5.36
C PHE A 59 -0.73 -6.67 5.21
N SER A 60 0.58 -6.47 5.41
CA SER A 60 1.20 -5.14 5.40
C SER A 60 1.17 -4.48 4.02
N GLY A 61 1.32 -5.24 2.93
CA GLY A 61 1.19 -4.69 1.57
C GLY A 61 -0.21 -4.11 1.32
N VAL A 62 -1.25 -4.82 1.77
CA VAL A 62 -2.64 -4.34 1.72
C VAL A 62 -2.81 -3.05 2.52
N ILE A 63 -2.25 -2.97 3.73
CA ILE A 63 -2.26 -1.75 4.55
C ILE A 63 -1.61 -0.59 3.80
N PHE A 64 -0.46 -0.78 3.16
CA PHE A 64 0.18 0.26 2.35
C PHE A 64 -0.70 0.71 1.18
N GLY A 65 -1.40 -0.22 0.51
CA GLY A 65 -2.37 0.12 -0.52
C GLY A 65 -3.53 0.95 0.00
N LEU A 66 -4.08 0.60 1.17
CA LEU A 66 -5.13 1.38 1.82
C LEU A 66 -4.65 2.77 2.26
N ILE A 67 -3.41 2.90 2.73
CA ILE A 67 -2.79 4.18 3.08
C ILE A 67 -2.75 5.10 1.86
N VAL A 68 -2.37 4.59 0.70
CA VAL A 68 -2.35 5.39 -0.53
C VAL A 68 -3.75 5.84 -0.91
N ILE A 69 -4.75 4.95 -0.81
CA ILE A 69 -6.14 5.28 -1.14
C ILE A 69 -6.72 6.30 -0.16
N ASP A 70 -6.51 6.12 1.15
CA ASP A 70 -6.93 7.09 2.17
C ASP A 70 -6.26 8.45 1.95
N ASN A 71 -4.95 8.45 1.70
CA ASN A 71 -4.20 9.67 1.43
C ASN A 71 -4.68 10.38 0.15
N ALA A 72 -5.09 9.64 -0.87
CA ALA A 72 -5.59 10.24 -2.11
C ALA A 72 -7.02 10.79 -2.00
N GLN A 73 -7.86 10.20 -1.14
CA GLN A 73 -9.26 10.57 -0.94
C GLN A 73 -9.48 11.61 0.17
N GLY A 74 -8.69 11.57 1.24
CA GLY A 74 -8.89 12.38 2.45
C GLY A 74 -8.00 13.63 2.57
N SER A 75 -7.16 13.94 1.59
CA SER A 75 -6.18 15.03 1.72
C SER A 75 -6.75 16.39 1.29
N SER A 76 -7.53 17.01 2.17
CA SER A 76 -7.59 18.48 2.25
C SER A 76 -6.40 19.05 3.04
N ALA A 77 -5.65 18.19 3.74
CA ALA A 77 -4.48 18.57 4.53
C ALA A 77 -3.22 18.65 3.66
N SER A 78 -2.42 19.71 3.86
CA SER A 78 -1.14 19.93 3.16
C SER A 78 -0.02 18.99 3.65
N SER A 79 -0.12 18.47 4.88
CA SER A 79 0.87 17.59 5.49
C SER A 79 0.24 16.49 6.36
N ARG A 80 0.96 15.38 6.55
CA ARG A 80 0.59 14.25 7.40
C ARG A 80 1.77 13.85 8.29
N SER A 81 1.48 13.46 9.53
CA SER A 81 2.51 13.04 10.49
C SER A 81 2.81 11.54 10.41
N ILE A 82 4.08 11.17 10.42
CA ILE A 82 4.52 9.78 10.55
C ILE A 82 4.56 9.43 12.04
N LEU A 83 3.57 8.65 12.49
CA LEU A 83 3.43 8.19 13.89
C LEU A 83 3.43 9.31 14.95
N GLY A 84 3.11 10.56 14.58
CA GLY A 84 3.17 11.71 15.48
C GLY A 84 4.57 12.31 15.66
N LEU A 85 5.61 11.78 15.00
CA LEU A 85 7.00 12.16 15.23
C LEU A 85 7.43 13.35 14.36
N PHE A 86 7.12 13.31 13.07
CA PHE A 86 7.47 14.37 12.11
C PHE A 86 6.46 14.44 10.98
N SER A 87 6.24 15.64 10.44
CA SER A 87 5.26 15.91 9.38
C SER A 87 5.92 15.92 8.02
N VAL A 88 5.28 15.25 7.07
CA VAL A 88 5.69 15.21 5.66
C VAL A 88 4.57 15.72 4.76
N PRO A 89 4.87 16.26 3.57
CA PRO A 89 3.86 16.63 2.60
C PRO A 89 2.95 15.43 2.28
N ALA A 90 1.64 15.66 2.14
CA ALA A 90 0.68 14.58 1.90
C ALA A 90 1.05 13.68 0.69
N PRO A 91 1.55 14.19 -0.46
CA PRO A 91 1.97 13.34 -1.58
C PRO A 91 3.17 12.43 -1.26
N ALA A 92 4.06 12.88 -0.38
CA ALA A 92 5.25 12.13 0.03
C ALA A 92 4.96 11.10 1.13
N TYR A 93 3.80 11.19 1.79
CA TYR A 93 3.48 10.39 2.97
C TYR A 93 3.60 8.86 2.77
N PRO A 94 3.01 8.24 1.73
CA PRO A 94 3.13 6.80 1.54
C PRO A 94 4.57 6.34 1.27
N TRP A 95 5.34 7.14 0.54
CA TRP A 95 6.74 6.88 0.22
C TRP A 95 7.65 7.03 1.44
N ALA A 96 7.45 8.09 2.21
CA ALA A 96 8.20 8.32 3.45
C ALA A 96 7.92 7.21 4.47
N LEU A 97 6.68 6.73 4.57
CA LEU A 97 6.34 5.61 5.43
C LEU A 97 6.99 4.29 4.98
N LEU A 98 7.09 4.06 3.67
CA LEU A 98 7.77 2.90 3.09
C LEU A 98 9.26 2.91 3.44
N VAL A 99 9.94 4.05 3.26
CA VAL A 99 11.36 4.20 3.66
C VAL A 99 11.52 4.02 5.16
N PHE A 100 10.64 4.61 5.97
CA PHE A 100 10.69 4.53 7.43
C PHE A 100 10.62 3.07 7.92
N TRP A 101 9.67 2.27 7.43
CA TRP A 101 9.55 0.87 7.85
C TRP A 101 10.68 0.00 7.31
N GLN A 102 11.21 0.31 6.12
CA GLN A 102 12.34 -0.45 5.57
C GLN A 102 13.63 -0.23 6.39
N LEU A 103 13.84 0.97 6.92
CA LEU A 103 14.97 1.27 7.81
C LEU A 103 14.77 0.68 9.21
N LEU A 104 13.54 0.73 9.73
CA LEU A 104 13.24 0.25 11.07
C LEU A 104 13.24 -1.29 11.15
N MET A 105 12.74 -1.97 10.12
CA MET A 105 12.64 -3.43 10.07
C MET A 105 13.13 -3.97 8.72
N PRO A 106 14.45 -4.03 8.49
CA PRO A 106 15.01 -4.40 7.18
C PRO A 106 14.70 -5.84 6.75
N GLY A 107 14.25 -6.71 7.67
CA GLY A 107 13.84 -8.08 7.38
C GLY A 107 12.44 -8.23 6.78
N VAL A 108 11.67 -7.15 6.60
CA VAL A 108 10.35 -7.20 5.95
C VAL A 108 10.47 -7.05 4.43
N SER A 109 9.52 -7.63 3.70
CA SER A 109 9.52 -7.61 2.24
C SER A 109 9.26 -6.21 1.69
N PHE A 110 10.34 -5.52 1.29
CA PHE A 110 10.27 -4.25 0.55
C PHE A 110 9.36 -4.35 -0.67
N LEU A 111 9.52 -5.44 -1.44
CA LEU A 111 8.72 -5.69 -2.65
C LEU A 111 7.23 -5.79 -2.34
N GLY A 112 6.85 -6.38 -1.20
CA GLY A 112 5.45 -6.48 -0.77
C GLY A 112 4.85 -5.15 -0.30
N HIS A 113 5.66 -4.24 0.26
CA HIS A 113 5.18 -2.89 0.60
C HIS A 113 5.08 -2.01 -0.64
N LEU A 114 6.07 -2.10 -1.52
CA LEU A 114 6.09 -1.38 -2.79
C LEU A 114 4.93 -1.79 -3.70
N SER A 115 4.66 -3.09 -3.84
CA SER A 115 3.51 -3.61 -4.60
C SER A 115 2.20 -3.01 -4.07
N GLY A 116 2.03 -2.99 -2.75
CA GLY A 116 0.91 -2.34 -2.07
C GLY A 116 0.74 -0.87 -2.43
N VAL A 117 1.83 -0.08 -2.35
CA VAL A 117 1.83 1.35 -2.71
C VAL A 117 1.42 1.56 -4.17
N LEU A 118 1.96 0.76 -5.10
CA LEU A 118 1.67 0.87 -6.53
C LEU A 118 0.21 0.51 -6.86
N VAL A 119 -0.30 -0.59 -6.31
CA VAL A 119 -1.69 -1.01 -6.49
C VAL A 119 -2.67 -0.01 -5.88
N GLY A 120 -2.36 0.52 -4.69
CA GLY A 120 -3.16 1.58 -4.07
C GLY A 120 -3.18 2.86 -4.93
N GLY A 121 -2.04 3.23 -5.52
CA GLY A 121 -1.90 4.39 -6.39
C GLY A 121 -2.75 4.28 -7.65
N SER A 122 -2.72 3.13 -8.33
CA SER A 122 -3.56 2.91 -9.53
C SER A 122 -5.05 2.98 -9.19
N ARG A 123 -5.48 2.42 -8.05
CA ARG A 123 -6.87 2.50 -7.59
C ARG A 123 -7.30 3.91 -7.22
N ALA A 124 -6.43 4.67 -6.56
CA ALA A 124 -6.66 6.06 -6.23
C ALA A 124 -6.86 6.94 -7.47
N LEU A 125 -6.09 6.71 -8.53
CA LEU A 125 -6.23 7.42 -9.81
C LEU A 125 -7.58 7.15 -10.48
N VAL A 126 -7.98 5.87 -10.54
CA VAL A 126 -9.29 5.47 -11.11
C VAL A 126 -10.44 6.10 -10.32
N GLY A 127 -10.36 6.11 -8.98
CA GLY A 127 -11.39 6.72 -8.13
C GLY A 127 -11.49 8.25 -8.24
N ARG A 128 -10.42 8.92 -8.69
CA ARG A 128 -10.44 10.36 -9.00
C ARG A 128 -11.07 10.64 -10.36
N ALA A 129 -10.74 9.83 -11.39
CA ALA A 129 -11.31 9.98 -12.72
C ALA A 129 -12.85 9.85 -12.73
N SER A 130 -13.41 9.00 -11.88
CA SER A 130 -14.87 8.80 -11.77
C SER A 130 -15.63 9.93 -11.03
N ARG A 131 -14.95 10.91 -10.43
CA ARG A 131 -15.60 12.04 -9.72
C ARG A 131 -15.61 13.35 -10.54
N VAL A 132 -14.93 13.37 -11.68
CA VAL A 132 -14.79 14.56 -12.55
C VAL A 132 -15.71 14.46 -13.79
N GLY A 133 -16.46 13.36 -13.93
CA GLY A 133 -17.45 13.14 -14.99
C GLY A 133 -18.87 13.41 -14.56
#